data_AF-A0A1B6ADB7-F1
#
_entry.id   AF-A0A1B6ADB7-F1
#
_cell.length_a   1.000
_cell.length_b   1.000
_cell.length_c   1.000
_cell.angle_alpha   90.00
_cell.angle_beta   90.00
_cell.angle_gamma   90.00
#
_symmetry.space_group_name_H-M   'P 1'
#
loop_
_entity.id
_entity.type
_entity.pdbx_description
1 polymer ?
#
loop_
_entity_poly.entity_id
_entity_poly.type
_entity_poly.pdbx_seq_one_letter_code
_entity_poly.pdbx_strand_id
1 'polypeptide(L)'
;MAKVKTDGMADAEQDTRQDAEQDGERNPAAAGEAQVPAVDSTLGYEQARDELIEVVRSLEAGGTTLEESLALWERGEALAKVCRRWLDGARARLDAALAESDETGAGTERG
;
A
#
# COMPACT_ATOMS: atom_id res chain seq x y z
N MET A 1 14.84 49.01 46.87
CA MET A 1 14.56 49.55 45.52
C MET A 1 15.82 49.42 44.69
N ALA A 2 15.89 48.46 43.75
CA ALA A 2 17.02 48.29 42.86
C ALA A 2 16.49 48.32 41.40
N LYS A 3 16.96 49.29 40.62
CA LYS A 3 16.65 49.43 39.20
C LYS A 3 17.61 48.54 38.41
N VAL A 4 17.09 47.52 37.73
CA VAL A 4 17.80 46.83 36.64
C VAL A 4 17.76 47.74 35.42
N LYS A 5 18.94 48.08 34.92
CA LYS A 5 19.13 48.77 33.64
C LYS A 5 19.73 47.75 32.68
N THR A 6 18.95 47.35 31.69
CA THR A 6 19.43 46.63 30.51
C THR A 6 19.08 47.48 29.29
N ASP A 7 20.06 48.26 28.84
CA ASP A 7 20.20 48.63 27.44
C ASP A 7 20.53 47.32 26.70
N GLY A 8 19.80 46.92 25.66
CA GLY A 8 19.80 47.58 24.37
C GLY A 8 20.56 46.67 23.41
N MET A 9 19.83 45.80 22.71
CA MET A 9 20.36 45.06 21.56
C MET A 9 19.23 44.94 20.52
N ALA A 10 19.09 46.01 19.74
CA ALA A 10 18.36 46.00 18.50
C ALA A 10 19.38 46.29 17.40
N ASP A 11 19.67 45.29 16.58
CA ASP A 11 20.22 45.49 15.25
C ASP A 11 19.68 44.33 14.40
N ALA A 12 18.61 44.64 13.70
CA ALA A 12 18.08 43.90 12.58
C ALA A 12 18.33 44.79 11.37
N GLU A 13 19.07 44.29 10.38
CA GLU A 13 19.11 44.66 8.95
C GLU A 13 20.35 43.92 8.40
N GLN A 14 20.43 43.25 7.24
CA GLN A 14 19.58 42.87 6.12
C GLN A 14 20.44 41.91 5.26
N ASP A 15 19.84 41.21 4.29
CA ASP A 15 20.50 40.49 3.17
C ASP A 15 20.95 39.05 3.50
N THR A 16 20.21 38.00 3.13
CA THR A 16 20.00 37.62 1.72
C THR A 16 18.57 37.15 1.42
N ARG A 17 18.09 37.64 0.29
CA ARG A 17 16.97 37.09 -0.49
C ARG A 17 17.39 35.75 -1.11
N GLN A 18 16.54 34.74 -0.96
CA GLN A 18 16.35 33.61 -1.88
C GLN A 18 14.98 33.02 -1.46
N ASP A 19 13.87 33.53 -2.01
CA ASP A 19 13.28 33.07 -3.28
C ASP A 19 13.42 31.55 -3.40
N ALA A 20 12.46 30.80 -2.87
CA ALA A 20 11.25 30.38 -3.57
C ALA A 20 11.56 29.44 -4.75
N GLU A 21 10.81 28.33 -4.76
CA GLU A 21 10.62 27.41 -5.90
C GLU A 21 11.69 26.34 -6.11
N GLN A 22 11.43 25.18 -5.49
CA GLN A 22 11.13 24.00 -6.30
C GLN A 22 10.27 23.05 -5.47
N ASP A 23 8.95 23.22 -5.64
CA ASP A 23 7.99 22.14 -5.56
C ASP A 23 8.47 21.05 -6.53
N GLY A 24 9.30 20.15 -6.03
CA GLY A 24 9.57 18.89 -6.69
C GLY A 24 8.28 18.09 -6.62
N GLU A 25 7.46 18.23 -7.66
CA GLU A 25 6.37 17.34 -8.01
C GLU A 25 6.75 15.92 -7.60
N ARG A 26 6.17 15.47 -6.49
CA ARG A 26 6.20 14.06 -6.10
C ARG A 26 5.41 13.35 -7.18
N ASN A 27 6.12 12.89 -8.21
CA ASN A 27 5.58 12.04 -9.24
C ASN A 27 4.95 10.81 -8.57
N PRO A 28 3.61 10.64 -8.55
CA PRO A 28 3.01 9.44 -7.99
C PRO A 28 3.05 8.26 -8.98
N ALA A 29 3.72 8.38 -10.13
CA ALA A 29 3.64 7.39 -11.22
C ALA A 29 4.91 6.54 -11.43
N ALA A 30 5.81 6.44 -10.43
CA ALA A 30 7.07 5.67 -10.58
C ALA A 30 7.35 4.70 -9.42
N ALA A 31 6.36 3.89 -9.07
CA ALA A 31 6.60 2.50 -8.69
C ALA A 31 5.53 1.72 -9.44
N GLY A 32 5.93 1.12 -10.56
CA GLY A 32 5.01 0.43 -11.46
C GLY A 32 4.18 -0.56 -10.66
N GLU A 33 2.87 -0.28 -10.58
CA GLU A 33 1.89 -1.32 -10.55
C GLU A 33 2.16 -2.13 -11.82
N ALA A 34 2.98 -3.17 -11.68
CA ALA A 34 3.12 -4.18 -12.71
C ALA A 34 1.69 -4.54 -13.07
N GLN A 35 1.25 -4.16 -14.27
CA GLN A 35 -0.14 -4.30 -14.68
C GLN A 35 -0.43 -5.79 -14.73
N VAL A 36 -0.87 -6.33 -13.60
CA VAL A 36 -1.27 -7.72 -13.48
C VAL A 36 -2.54 -7.80 -14.32
N PRO A 37 -2.59 -8.64 -15.38
CA PRO A 37 -3.80 -8.77 -16.17
C PRO A 37 -4.94 -9.16 -15.22
N ALA A 38 -5.95 -8.28 -15.16
CA ALA A 38 -7.06 -8.41 -14.25
C ALA A 38 -7.82 -9.69 -14.59
N VAL A 39 -7.84 -10.64 -13.66
CA VAL A 39 -8.77 -11.75 -13.72
C VAL A 39 -10.04 -11.23 -13.07
N ASP A 40 -11.11 -11.13 -13.86
CA ASP A 40 -12.40 -10.50 -13.53
C ASP A 40 -12.88 -10.84 -12.12
N SER A 41 -12.53 -9.96 -11.18
CA SER A 41 -13.09 -9.88 -9.85
C SER A 41 -13.34 -8.41 -9.63
N THR A 42 -14.57 -8.07 -9.26
CA THR A 42 -15.00 -6.68 -9.08
C THR A 42 -14.20 -5.92 -8.01
N LEU A 43 -13.29 -6.60 -7.30
CA LEU A 43 -12.41 -6.07 -6.26
C LEU A 43 -10.96 -6.57 -6.46
N GLY A 44 -10.01 -5.63 -6.51
CA GLY A 44 -8.58 -5.94 -6.53
C GLY A 44 -8.07 -6.51 -5.19
N TYR A 45 -6.90 -7.15 -5.20
CA TYR A 45 -6.33 -7.79 -4.00
C TYR A 45 -6.16 -6.83 -2.82
N GLU A 46 -5.54 -5.67 -3.02
CA GLU A 46 -5.28 -4.71 -1.94
C GLU A 46 -6.57 -4.17 -1.34
N GLN A 47 -7.54 -3.83 -2.20
CA GLN A 47 -8.85 -3.39 -1.77
C GLN A 47 -9.58 -4.47 -0.95
N ALA A 48 -9.53 -5.73 -1.39
CA ALA A 48 -10.12 -6.86 -0.68
C ALA A 48 -9.45 -7.11 0.68
N ARG A 49 -8.12 -6.98 0.74
CA ARG A 49 -7.34 -7.11 1.98
C ARG A 49 -7.67 -5.99 2.97
N ASP A 50 -7.73 -4.76 2.49
CA ASP A 50 -8.00 -3.60 3.34
C ASP A 50 -9.41 -3.66 3.92
N GLU A 51 -10.41 -4.06 3.10
CA GLU A 51 -11.76 -4.31 3.59
C GLU A 51 -11.82 -5.45 4.61
N LEU A 52 -11.05 -6.53 4.40
CA LEU A 52 -10.98 -7.64 5.34
C LEU A 52 -10.39 -7.19 6.69
N ILE A 53 -9.38 -6.32 6.68
CA ILE A 53 -8.80 -5.74 7.89
C ILE A 53 -9.86 -4.96 8.69
N GLU A 54 -10.69 -4.15 8.02
CA GLU A 54 -11.75 -3.41 8.69
C GLU A 54 -12.85 -4.32 9.27
N VAL A 55 -13.19 -5.41 8.57
CA VAL A 55 -14.11 -6.43 9.10
C VAL A 55 -13.55 -7.09 10.36
N VAL A 56 -12.28 -7.51 10.34
CA VAL A 56 -11.61 -8.14 11.50
C VAL A 56 -11.55 -7.16 12.67
N ARG A 57 -11.15 -5.90 12.43
CA ARG A 57 -11.15 -4.85 13.46
C ARG A 57 -12.52 -4.67 14.10
N SER A 58 -13.59 -4.69 13.31
CA SER A 58 -14.96 -4.56 13.80
C SER A 58 -15.38 -5.75 14.65
N LEU A 59 -15.02 -6.97 14.24
CA LEU A 59 -15.27 -8.19 15.02
C LEU A 59 -14.50 -8.20 16.34
N GLU A 60 -13.23 -7.76 16.34
CA GLU A 60 -12.37 -7.70 17.53
C GLU A 60 -12.81 -6.62 18.52
N ALA A 61 -13.31 -5.48 18.03
CA ALA A 61 -13.87 -4.43 18.87
C ALA A 61 -15.12 -4.91 19.63
N GLY A 62 -15.88 -5.84 19.05
CA GLY A 62 -17.14 -6.32 19.60
C GLY A 62 -18.18 -5.20 19.71
N GLY A 63 -19.13 -5.33 20.64
CA GLY A 63 -20.21 -4.35 20.82
C GLY A 63 -21.31 -4.39 19.75
N THR A 64 -21.24 -5.36 18.84
CA THR A 64 -22.25 -5.67 17.84
C THR A 64 -23.23 -6.72 18.34
N THR A 65 -24.42 -6.75 17.75
CA THR A 65 -25.38 -7.84 17.93
C THR A 65 -24.86 -9.14 17.32
N LEU A 66 -25.51 -10.26 17.63
CA LEU A 66 -25.14 -11.57 17.06
C LEU A 66 -25.31 -11.57 15.53
N GLU A 67 -26.43 -11.05 15.04
CA GLU A 67 -26.76 -10.96 13.62
C GLU A 67 -25.72 -10.11 12.87
N GLU A 68 -25.32 -8.97 13.43
CA GLU A 68 -24.25 -8.13 12.86
C GLU A 68 -22.90 -8.84 12.85
N SER A 69 -22.58 -9.57 13.92
CA SER A 69 -21.33 -10.33 14.03
C SER A 69 -21.28 -11.47 12.99
N LEU A 70 -22.40 -12.13 12.72
CA LEU A 70 -22.52 -13.14 11.67
C LEU A 70 -22.37 -12.53 10.28
N ALA A 71 -23.01 -11.38 10.02
CA ALA A 71 -22.88 -10.69 8.73
C ALA A 71 -21.43 -10.24 8.47
N LEU A 72 -20.73 -9.73 9.49
CA LEU A 72 -19.31 -9.38 9.41
C LEU A 72 -18.46 -10.63 9.11
N TRP A 73 -18.72 -11.74 9.80
CA TRP A 73 -17.99 -12.99 9.55
C TRP A 73 -18.18 -13.50 8.11
N GLU A 74 -19.41 -13.54 7.61
CA GLU A 74 -19.70 -14.00 6.24
C GLU A 74 -19.02 -13.10 5.19
N ARG A 75 -19.01 -11.79 5.42
CA ARG A 75 -18.28 -10.83 4.58
C ARG A 75 -16.77 -11.09 4.62
N GLY A 76 -16.21 -11.31 5.80
CA GLY A 76 -14.80 -11.66 5.99
C GLY A 76 -14.41 -12.93 5.23
N GLU A 77 -15.25 -13.97 5.30
CA GLU A 77 -15.07 -15.21 4.54
C GLU A 77 -15.10 -14.99 3.02
N ALA A 78 -16.00 -14.14 2.54
CA ALA A 78 -16.08 -13.80 1.13
C ALA A 78 -14.81 -13.06 0.66
N LEU A 79 -14.32 -12.09 1.44
CA LEU A 79 -13.11 -11.33 1.15
C LEU A 79 -11.86 -12.22 1.18
N ALA A 80 -11.74 -13.11 2.17
CA ALA A 80 -10.65 -14.08 2.23
C ALA A 80 -10.60 -14.99 0.99
N LYS A 81 -11.77 -15.40 0.46
CA LYS A 81 -11.85 -16.16 -0.80
C LYS A 81 -11.38 -15.33 -1.99
N VAL A 82 -11.69 -14.03 -2.04
CA VAL A 82 -11.18 -13.11 -3.10
C VAL A 82 -9.66 -13.02 -3.02
N CYS A 83 -9.10 -12.74 -1.84
CA CYS A 83 -7.66 -12.64 -1.61
C CYS A 83 -6.94 -13.92 -2.05
N ARG A 84 -7.48 -15.08 -1.67
CA ARG A 84 -6.89 -16.38 -2.06
C ARG A 84 -6.86 -16.57 -3.58
N ARG A 85 -7.95 -16.25 -4.30
CA ARG A 85 -7.98 -16.36 -5.77
C ARG A 85 -6.88 -15.52 -6.43
N TRP A 86 -6.64 -14.32 -5.93
CA TRP A 86 -5.56 -13.45 -6.44
C TRP A 86 -4.17 -14.06 -6.21
N LEU A 87 -3.92 -14.59 -5.00
CA LEU A 87 -2.64 -15.21 -4.65
C LEU A 87 -2.40 -16.50 -5.43
N ASP A 88 -3.42 -17.36 -5.57
CA ASP A 88 -3.35 -18.60 -6.34
C ASP A 88 -3.05 -18.29 -7.82
N GLY A 89 -3.70 -17.28 -8.40
CA GLY A 89 -3.44 -16.84 -9.76
C GLY A 89 -2.02 -16.28 -9.94
N ALA A 90 -1.51 -15.51 -8.98
CA ALA A 90 -0.13 -15.04 -9.01
C ALA A 90 0.87 -16.19 -8.93
N ARG A 91 0.60 -17.18 -8.07
CA ARG A 91 1.44 -18.36 -7.93
C ARG A 91 1.49 -19.18 -9.22
N ALA A 92 0.35 -19.43 -9.86
CA ALA A 92 0.28 -20.17 -11.12
C ALA A 92 1.11 -19.51 -12.24
N ARG A 93 1.10 -18.17 -12.32
CA ARG A 93 1.91 -17.43 -13.30
C ARG A 93 3.41 -17.57 -13.04
N LEU A 94 3.81 -17.53 -11.78
CA LEU A 94 5.21 -17.74 -11.39
C LEU A 94 5.67 -19.16 -11.74
N ASP A 95 4.84 -20.17 -11.44
CA ASP A 95 5.14 -21.57 -11.74
C ASP A 95 5.28 -21.81 -13.25
N ALA A 96 4.41 -21.19 -14.07
CA ALA A 96 4.52 -21.26 -15.53
C ALA A 96 5.81 -20.61 -16.06
N ALA A 97 6.16 -19.42 -15.58
CA ALA A 97 7.37 -18.71 -16.02
C ALA A 97 8.67 -19.47 -15.65
N LEU A 98 8.67 -20.16 -14.50
CA LEU A 98 9.79 -21.02 -14.10
C LEU A 98 9.92 -22.24 -15.01
N ALA A 99 8.80 -22.90 -15.35
CA ALA A 99 8.80 -24.06 -16.25
C ALA A 99 9.32 -23.72 -17.66
N GLU A 100 8.89 -22.58 -18.23
CA GLU A 100 9.39 -22.11 -19.54
C GLU A 100 10.90 -21.83 -19.55
N SER A 101 11.44 -21.35 -18.41
CA SER A 101 12.87 -21.07 -18.25
C SER A 101 13.71 -22.35 -18.25
N ASP A 102 13.22 -23.40 -17.59
CA ASP A 102 13.89 -24.71 -17.52
C ASP A 102 13.90 -25.43 -18.88
N GLU A 103 12.82 -25.34 -19.66
CA GLU A 103 12.74 -25.89 -21.02
C GLU A 103 13.69 -25.18 -22.00
N THR A 104 13.84 -23.85 -21.85
CA THR A 104 14.75 -23.05 -22.67
C THR A 104 16.22 -23.34 -22.37
N GLY A 105 16.55 -23.62 -21.11
CA GLY A 105 17.91 -24.02 -20.68
C GLY A 105 18.33 -25.38 -21.24
N ALA A 106 17.44 -26.38 -21.19
CA ALA A 106 17.73 -27.73 -21.65
C ALA A 106 17.93 -27.86 -23.18
N GLY A 107 17.39 -26.93 -23.97
CA GLY A 107 17.56 -26.89 -25.44
C GLY A 107 18.91 -26.35 -25.91
N THR A 108 19.62 -25.59 -25.07
CA THR A 108 20.86 -24.89 -25.45
C THR A 108 22.11 -25.77 -25.29
N GLU A 109 22.02 -26.89 -24.56
CA GLU A 109 23.16 -27.77 -24.24
C GLU A 109 23.37 -28.92 -25.23
N ARG A 110 22.53 -29.02 -26.28
CA ARG A 110 22.59 -30.07 -27.30
C ARG A 110 22.73 -29.45 -28.70
N GLY A 111 23.89 -28.85 -28.97
CA GLY A 111 24.29 -28.31 -30.27
C GLY A 111 25.76 -28.53 -30.53
#